data_AF-A0A2M4AAA3-F1
#
_entry.id   AF-A0A2M4AAA3-F1
#
_cell.length_a   1.000
_cell.length_b   1.000
_cell.length_c   1.000
_cell.angle_alpha   90.00
_cell.angle_beta   90.00
_cell.angle_gamma   90.00
#
_symmetry.space_group_name_H-M   'P 1'
#
loop_
_entity.id
_entity.type
_entity.pdbx_description
1 polymer ?
#
loop_
_entity_poly.entity_id
_entity_poly.type
_entity_poly.pdbx_seq_one_letter_code
_entity_poly.pdbx_strand_id
1 'polypeptide(L)'
;MLKVVGASWEKTRIGTYILLGALLLAFGAFFLSHMERPTYSGTYCATAYWARNSGYRLEYWGQRNDLDQVPVGAVRACFRDSVLENGWSQLELESQSSYTDTVQAHAAGMMEGALTWHNIYMHWSNTIDAVCSKDEESEEFCGWLRGFFMTNVDTVKKMADRRRKHDHYWHQVALFYDQLDGLQTGFRRGVKRSRLEIDIPTSDFLLMNAAVDIRDLKLFYTKVVSKNSGLEPDPAKGMMLLKLLQPKVEGGVARVLLGHASDGSYSSMLRMVKKYTLRYHFSSDVKQNAGDRNVVPGTNIVFSGYPGVLASLDDFYEIMGPRRHHMLAAGVKLEYDNMALWSRIDLFRSISLAPRVMAANRLGYSARAWARYFSRNPSTGVKQWLLIDMKRFTERNVTEGEQVVTSGEYDRSVESNEIPTTSDQYDDEQPQSGIVTKRMDDYVDDDFEEQHHPAGGRQIRAVTLPQATQGSNPPESPVTPVAAFGSEMFWVVDQLPGRLHAEDVTEKIISAGYWITKGLPYFKEQQELGHVRVTNTTAPGLKEKILHNITDLEMLAKFIRQSGYRGDLDREQPAAY
;
A
#
# COMPACT_ATOMS: atom_id res chain seq x y z
N MET A 1 -21.28 90.05 -2.41
CA MET A 1 -21.19 89.49 -1.04
C MET A 1 -21.51 88.01 -1.10
N LEU A 2 -20.56 87.15 -0.77
CA LEU A 2 -20.81 85.75 -0.40
C LEU A 2 -19.90 85.47 0.82
N LYS A 3 -20.51 85.51 2.00
CA LYS A 3 -19.87 85.11 3.27
C LYS A 3 -19.69 83.60 3.22
N VAL A 4 -18.47 83.14 2.99
CA VAL A 4 -18.11 81.74 3.18
C VAL A 4 -18.20 81.45 4.68
N VAL A 5 -19.16 80.61 5.06
CA VAL A 5 -19.42 80.22 6.44
C VAL A 5 -18.22 79.42 6.94
N GLY A 6 -17.56 79.94 7.97
CA GLY A 6 -16.39 79.31 8.57
C GLY A 6 -16.71 77.91 9.05
N ALA A 7 -16.02 76.91 8.49
CA ALA A 7 -15.99 75.58 9.07
C ALA A 7 -15.45 75.70 10.51
N SER A 8 -16.20 75.18 11.49
CA SER A 8 -15.76 75.14 12.88
C SER A 8 -14.38 74.48 12.95
N TRP A 9 -13.39 75.22 13.44
CA TRP A 9 -12.00 74.76 13.61
C TRP A 9 -11.94 73.41 14.34
N GLU A 10 -12.84 73.20 15.29
CA GLU A 10 -12.97 71.97 16.06
C GLU A 10 -13.44 70.79 15.19
N LYS A 11 -14.40 71.02 14.27
CA LYS A 11 -14.86 70.01 13.31
C LYS A 11 -13.77 69.65 12.30
N THR A 12 -12.98 70.64 11.85
CA THR A 12 -11.83 70.39 10.98
C THR A 12 -10.77 69.54 11.69
N ARG A 13 -10.48 69.83 12.97
CA ARG A 13 -9.50 69.06 13.76
C ARG A 13 -9.94 67.61 14.00
N ILE A 14 -11.22 67.40 14.32
CA ILE A 14 -11.80 66.06 14.46
C ILE A 14 -11.73 65.30 13.13
N GLY A 15 -12.08 65.96 12.01
CA GLY A 15 -11.96 65.37 10.67
C GLY A 15 -10.53 64.95 10.33
N THR A 16 -9.53 65.77 10.68
CA THR A 16 -8.11 65.44 10.49
C THR A 16 -7.70 64.22 11.32
N TYR A 17 -8.11 64.11 12.59
CA TYR A 17 -7.79 62.95 13.41
C TYR A 17 -8.43 61.66 12.89
N ILE A 18 -9.67 61.72 12.39
CA ILE A 18 -10.34 60.56 11.77
C ILE A 18 -9.59 60.13 10.51
N LEU A 19 -9.20 61.08 9.65
CA LEU A 19 -8.41 60.80 8.44
C LEU A 19 -7.06 60.17 8.79
N LEU A 20 -6.37 60.69 9.80
CA LEU A 20 -5.06 60.19 10.23
C LEU A 20 -5.18 58.78 10.84
N GLY A 21 -6.24 58.53 11.62
CA GLY A 21 -6.58 57.20 12.12
C GLY A 21 -6.90 56.20 11.01
N ALA A 22 -7.68 56.61 10.01
CA ALA A 22 -7.99 55.78 8.84
C ALA A 22 -6.74 55.46 8.01
N LEU A 23 -5.84 56.44 7.84
CA LEU A 23 -4.55 56.25 7.16
C LEU A 23 -3.64 55.28 7.90
N LEU A 24 -3.58 55.37 9.23
CA LEU A 24 -2.83 54.42 10.06
C LEU A 24 -3.41 53.01 9.98
N LEU A 25 -4.74 52.87 9.97
CA LEU A 25 -5.39 51.56 9.79
C LEU A 25 -5.14 50.99 8.39
N ALA A 26 -5.20 51.80 7.34
CA ALA A 26 -4.89 51.39 5.98
C ALA A 26 -3.41 50.96 5.84
N PHE A 27 -2.49 51.72 6.44
CA PHE A 27 -1.07 51.39 6.46
C PHE A 27 -0.81 50.11 7.26
N GLY A 28 -1.47 49.94 8.42
CA GLY A 28 -1.42 48.71 9.20
C GLY A 28 -1.97 47.50 8.44
N ALA A 29 -3.07 47.67 7.70
CA ALA A 29 -3.64 46.62 6.86
C ALA A 29 -2.71 46.24 5.70
N PHE A 30 -2.08 47.21 5.04
CA PHE A 30 -1.09 46.97 3.99
C PHE A 30 0.15 46.25 4.54
N PHE A 31 0.63 46.65 5.71
CA PHE A 31 1.77 46.02 6.38
C PHE A 31 1.44 44.58 6.79
N LEU A 32 0.26 44.33 7.37
CA LEU A 32 -0.21 42.97 7.69
C LEU A 32 -0.45 42.11 6.44
N SER A 33 -0.81 42.71 5.30
CA SER A 33 -0.97 41.96 4.04
C SER A 33 0.38 41.59 3.42
N HIS A 34 1.43 42.37 3.67
CA HIS A 34 2.78 42.15 3.15
C HIS A 34 3.71 41.41 4.12
N MET A 35 3.31 41.24 5.39
CA MET A 35 3.98 40.33 6.29
C MET A 35 3.86 38.92 5.73
N GLU A 36 5.00 38.35 5.32
CA GLU A 36 5.10 36.92 5.01
C GLU A 36 4.53 36.15 6.19
N ARG A 37 3.47 35.37 5.92
CA ARG A 37 2.90 34.49 6.93
C ARG A 37 3.99 33.49 7.31
N PRO A 38 4.34 33.35 8.60
CA PRO A 38 5.35 32.39 9.01
C PRO A 38 5.00 31.00 8.45
N THR A 39 5.92 30.45 7.66
CA THR A 39 5.89 29.06 7.19
C THR A 39 6.26 28.18 8.36
N TYR A 40 5.23 27.70 9.07
CA TYR A 40 5.44 26.93 10.28
C TYR A 40 5.72 25.45 9.96
N SER A 41 6.92 25.00 10.34
CA SER A 41 7.41 23.61 10.36
C SER A 41 6.74 22.74 11.45
N GLY A 42 5.42 22.90 11.64
CA GLY A 42 4.66 22.19 12.66
C GLY A 42 3.95 20.94 12.13
N THR A 43 3.69 19.98 13.01
CA THR A 43 2.74 18.89 12.76
C THR A 43 1.32 19.43 12.84
N TYR A 44 0.53 19.22 11.78
CA TYR A 44 -0.88 19.62 11.66
C TYR A 44 -1.78 18.43 11.93
N CYS A 45 -2.62 18.53 12.96
CA CYS A 45 -3.51 17.45 13.32
C CYS A 45 -4.98 17.85 13.24
N ALA A 46 -5.82 16.86 12.96
CA ALA A 46 -7.26 17.02 12.91
C ALA A 46 -7.96 15.70 13.28
N THR A 47 -9.25 15.81 13.59
CA THR A 47 -10.14 14.67 13.88
C THR A 47 -11.38 14.75 13.01
N ALA A 48 -11.74 13.65 12.37
CA ALA A 48 -13.04 13.45 11.75
C ALA A 48 -13.99 12.83 12.77
N TYR A 49 -15.06 13.53 13.10
CA TYR A 49 -16.20 12.99 13.84
C TYR A 49 -17.29 12.55 12.88
N TRP A 50 -18.02 11.51 13.26
CA TRP A 50 -19.17 11.02 12.50
C TRP A 50 -20.36 10.81 13.43
N ALA A 51 -21.54 11.26 12.99
CA ALA A 51 -22.81 10.91 13.59
C ALA A 51 -23.85 10.64 12.50
N ARG A 52 -24.76 9.69 12.76
CA ARG A 52 -25.75 9.21 11.78
C ARG A 52 -26.60 10.33 11.16
N ASN A 53 -26.95 11.36 11.94
CA ASN A 53 -27.86 12.43 11.50
C ASN A 53 -27.14 13.64 10.88
N SER A 54 -25.86 13.87 11.21
CA SER A 54 -25.11 15.06 10.78
C SER A 54 -23.98 14.75 9.80
N GLY A 55 -23.71 13.46 9.53
CA GLY A 55 -22.59 13.04 8.70
C GLY A 55 -21.24 13.38 9.33
N TYR A 56 -20.25 13.67 8.49
CA TYR A 56 -18.88 13.92 8.91
C TYR A 56 -18.55 15.40 9.19
N ARG A 57 -17.96 15.66 10.36
CA ARG A 57 -17.44 16.96 10.79
C ARG A 57 -15.93 16.85 11.04
N LEU A 58 -15.14 17.73 10.42
CA LEU A 58 -13.69 17.81 10.67
C LEU A 58 -13.42 18.91 11.70
N GLU A 59 -12.56 18.61 12.66
CA GLU A 59 -12.08 19.54 13.67
C GLU A 59 -10.56 19.60 13.62
N TYR A 60 -9.99 20.81 13.52
CA TYR A 60 -8.56 21.03 13.34
C TYR A 60 -7.95 21.53 14.66
N TRP A 61 -6.87 20.90 15.10
CA TRP A 61 -6.28 21.14 16.43
C TRP A 61 -5.08 22.09 16.43
N GLY A 62 -4.79 22.75 15.31
CA GLY A 62 -3.63 23.63 15.17
C GLY A 62 -2.31 22.87 15.04
N GLN A 63 -1.22 23.53 15.43
CA GLN A 63 0.16 23.05 15.29
C GLN A 63 0.71 22.54 16.63
N ARG A 64 1.66 21.61 16.58
CA ARG A 64 2.39 21.02 17.73
C ARG A 64 1.58 20.04 18.58
N ASN A 65 0.79 19.19 17.95
CA ASN A 65 0.16 18.07 18.63
C ASN A 65 0.89 16.78 18.26
N ASP A 66 1.16 15.95 19.27
CA ASP A 66 1.43 14.53 19.05
C ASP A 66 0.11 13.82 18.78
N LEU A 67 0.12 12.79 17.93
CA LEU A 67 -1.11 12.08 17.57
C LEU A 67 -1.87 11.59 18.81
N ASP A 68 -1.16 11.13 19.83
CA ASP A 68 -1.73 10.61 21.08
C ASP A 68 -2.53 11.65 21.88
N GLN A 69 -2.24 12.94 21.69
CA GLN A 69 -2.94 14.04 22.35
C GLN A 69 -4.20 14.48 21.60
N VAL A 70 -4.37 14.01 20.36
CA VAL A 70 -5.50 14.36 19.50
C VAL A 70 -6.68 13.42 19.79
N PRO A 71 -7.90 13.96 20.02
CA PRO A 71 -9.09 13.13 20.19
C PRO A 71 -9.31 12.18 19.01
N VAL A 72 -9.64 10.93 19.29
CA VAL A 72 -9.63 9.88 18.27
C VAL A 72 -10.79 10.01 17.26
N GLY A 73 -12.00 10.38 17.71
CA GLY A 73 -13.18 10.52 16.83
C GLY A 73 -13.45 9.27 15.98
N ALA A 74 -13.99 9.42 14.77
CA ALA A 74 -14.02 8.29 13.82
C ALA A 74 -12.61 7.98 13.30
N VAL A 75 -11.85 9.05 12.97
CA VAL A 75 -10.44 9.00 12.61
C VAL A 75 -9.74 10.26 13.12
N ARG A 76 -8.55 10.12 13.70
CA ARG A 76 -7.59 11.21 13.93
C ARG A 76 -6.43 11.09 12.94
N ALA A 77 -5.86 12.21 12.54
CA ALA A 77 -4.69 12.22 11.69
C ALA A 77 -3.77 13.40 11.97
N CYS A 78 -2.48 13.20 11.74
CA CYS A 78 -1.44 14.20 11.83
C CYS A 78 -0.57 14.18 10.57
N PHE A 79 -0.29 15.35 10.04
CA PHE A 79 0.52 15.56 8.85
C PHE A 79 1.68 16.51 9.16
N ARG A 80 2.88 16.14 8.75
CA ARG A 80 4.07 17.00 8.79
C ARG A 80 4.70 17.05 7.42
N ASP A 81 4.81 18.25 6.85
CA ASP A 81 5.54 18.43 5.61
C ASP A 81 7.02 18.71 5.88
N SER A 82 7.84 17.66 5.85
CA SER A 82 9.30 17.74 6.01
C SER A 82 10.05 17.54 4.69
N VAL A 83 9.39 17.71 3.54
CA VAL A 83 9.98 17.43 2.23
C VAL A 83 11.27 18.23 1.97
N LEU A 84 11.35 19.48 2.42
CA LEU A 84 12.56 20.31 2.28
C LEU A 84 13.64 19.98 3.32
N GLU A 85 13.29 19.31 4.42
CA GLU A 85 14.22 18.93 5.48
C GLU A 85 14.91 17.59 5.14
N ASN A 86 14.16 16.62 4.65
CA ASN A 86 14.65 15.24 4.47
C ASN A 86 14.13 14.52 3.21
N GLY A 87 13.39 15.21 2.34
CA GLY A 87 12.82 14.63 1.12
C GLY A 87 11.47 13.91 1.31
N TRP A 88 10.93 13.87 2.53
CA TRP A 88 9.67 13.17 2.84
C TRP A 88 8.69 14.03 3.62
N SER A 89 7.43 14.05 3.21
CA SER A 89 6.33 14.40 4.10
C SER A 89 5.90 13.16 4.90
N GLN A 90 5.22 13.35 6.02
CA GLN A 90 4.81 12.28 6.93
C GLN A 90 3.32 12.40 7.25
N LEU A 91 2.58 11.31 7.13
CA LEU A 91 1.16 11.23 7.46
C LEU A 91 0.92 10.03 8.37
N GLU A 92 0.26 10.27 9.49
CA GLU A 92 -0.21 9.23 10.39
C GLU A 92 -1.72 9.38 10.58
N LEU A 93 -2.47 8.28 10.48
CA LEU A 93 -3.90 8.24 10.76
C LEU A 93 -4.28 7.02 11.58
N GLU A 94 -5.31 7.19 12.41
CA GLU A 94 -5.80 6.16 13.32
C GLU A 94 -7.32 6.18 13.40
N SER A 95 -7.95 5.01 13.23
CA SER A 95 -9.39 4.80 13.38
C SER A 95 -9.75 3.96 14.60
N GLN A 96 -11.04 3.87 14.93
CA GLN A 96 -11.56 3.04 16.01
C GLN A 96 -12.49 1.93 15.51
N SER A 97 -12.39 0.74 16.10
CA SER A 97 -13.24 -0.42 15.79
C SER A 97 -14.71 -0.23 16.17
N SER A 98 -15.06 0.79 16.95
CA SER A 98 -16.44 1.12 17.32
C SER A 98 -17.28 1.68 16.17
N TYR A 99 -16.64 2.20 15.11
CA TYR A 99 -17.32 2.70 13.91
C TYR A 99 -17.37 1.61 12.84
N THR A 100 -18.39 1.67 11.97
CA THR A 100 -18.45 0.75 10.84
C THR A 100 -17.27 0.98 9.89
N ASP A 101 -16.79 -0.06 9.24
CA ASP A 101 -15.59 0.02 8.40
C ASP A 101 -15.73 1.06 7.27
N THR A 102 -16.91 1.18 6.65
CA THR A 102 -17.15 2.22 5.63
C THR A 102 -17.06 3.62 6.21
N VAL A 103 -17.47 3.84 7.46
CA VAL A 103 -17.28 5.13 8.15
C VAL A 103 -15.81 5.38 8.43
N GLN A 104 -15.08 4.38 8.91
CA GLN A 104 -13.65 4.46 9.15
C GLN A 104 -12.89 4.77 7.84
N ALA A 105 -13.19 4.05 6.75
CA ALA A 105 -12.53 4.20 5.46
C ALA A 105 -12.75 5.57 4.84
N HIS A 106 -14.00 6.00 4.75
CA HIS A 106 -14.32 7.31 4.19
C HIS A 106 -13.72 8.44 5.04
N ALA A 107 -13.78 8.34 6.38
CA ALA A 107 -13.15 9.31 7.27
C ALA A 107 -11.62 9.34 7.10
N ALA A 108 -10.96 8.19 6.97
CA ALA A 108 -9.51 8.12 6.76
C ALA A 108 -9.10 8.82 5.46
N GLY A 109 -9.84 8.57 4.37
CA GLY A 109 -9.64 9.27 3.12
C GLY A 109 -9.84 10.78 3.27
N MET A 110 -10.94 11.21 3.87
CA MET A 110 -11.21 12.64 4.07
C MET A 110 -10.11 13.34 4.87
N MET A 111 -9.59 12.68 5.90
CA MET A 111 -8.53 13.22 6.75
C MET A 111 -7.23 13.41 5.98
N GLU A 112 -6.81 12.40 5.21
CA GLU A 112 -5.65 12.52 4.31
C GLU A 112 -5.87 13.65 3.30
N GLY A 113 -7.01 13.65 2.60
CA GLY A 113 -7.31 14.63 1.57
C GLY A 113 -7.32 16.06 2.10
N ALA A 114 -7.89 16.29 3.28
CA ALA A 114 -8.03 17.63 3.86
C ALA A 114 -6.71 18.17 4.45
N LEU A 115 -5.88 17.30 5.04
CA LEU A 115 -4.60 17.69 5.61
C LEU A 115 -3.51 17.85 4.55
N THR A 116 -3.57 17.08 3.47
CA THR A 116 -2.52 17.02 2.44
C THR A 116 -2.93 17.62 1.10
N TRP A 117 -4.05 18.37 1.06
CA TRP A 117 -4.64 18.88 -0.19
C TRP A 117 -3.64 19.59 -1.11
N HIS A 118 -2.71 20.36 -0.55
CA HIS A 118 -1.73 21.10 -1.34
C HIS A 118 -0.73 20.15 -1.99
N ASN A 119 -0.17 19.22 -1.22
CA ASN A 119 0.74 18.19 -1.71
C ASN A 119 0.07 17.28 -2.75
N ILE A 120 -1.23 16.97 -2.58
CA ILE A 120 -2.03 16.23 -3.58
C ILE A 120 -2.10 17.00 -4.89
N TYR A 121 -2.43 18.29 -4.85
CA TYR A 121 -2.50 19.12 -6.05
C TYR A 121 -1.14 19.21 -6.77
N MET A 122 -0.07 19.43 -6.03
CA MET A 122 1.28 19.49 -6.58
C MET A 122 1.71 18.15 -7.20
N HIS A 123 1.40 17.02 -6.54
CA HIS A 123 1.71 15.70 -7.08
C HIS A 123 0.92 15.41 -8.36
N TRP A 124 -0.39 15.68 -8.38
CA TRP A 124 -1.23 15.56 -9.58
C TRP A 124 -0.69 16.42 -10.73
N SER A 125 -0.38 17.68 -10.46
CA SER A 125 0.13 18.62 -11.46
C SER A 125 1.46 18.14 -12.06
N ASN A 126 2.39 17.66 -11.23
CA ASN A 126 3.70 17.18 -11.68
C ASN A 126 3.66 15.83 -12.42
N THR A 127 2.59 15.06 -12.25
CA THR A 127 2.49 13.68 -12.76
C THR A 127 1.41 13.57 -13.82
N ILE A 128 0.15 13.49 -13.44
CA ILE A 128 -0.96 13.24 -14.36
C ILE A 128 -1.15 14.43 -15.30
N ASP A 129 -1.29 15.65 -14.78
CA ASP A 129 -1.58 16.84 -15.59
C ASP A 129 -0.45 17.13 -16.58
N ALA A 130 0.79 17.25 -16.08
CA ALA A 130 1.96 17.52 -16.91
C ALA A 130 2.24 16.44 -17.97
N VAL A 131 2.00 15.16 -17.67
CA VAL A 131 2.16 14.08 -18.66
C VAL A 131 1.04 14.12 -19.69
N CYS A 132 -0.20 14.28 -19.23
CA CYS A 132 -1.37 14.22 -20.11
C CYS A 132 -1.49 15.44 -21.04
N SER A 133 -0.83 16.56 -20.75
CA SER A 133 -0.85 17.78 -21.58
C SER A 133 0.48 18.03 -22.31
N LYS A 134 1.34 17.02 -22.40
CA LYS A 134 2.68 17.14 -22.98
C LYS A 134 2.68 17.28 -24.50
N ASP A 135 1.90 16.44 -25.17
CA ASP A 135 1.79 16.31 -26.63
C ASP A 135 0.46 15.61 -26.99
N GLU A 136 0.08 15.68 -28.27
CA GLU A 136 -1.20 15.13 -28.77
C GLU A 136 -1.35 13.62 -28.50
N GLU A 137 -0.26 12.87 -28.62
CA GLU A 137 -0.21 11.43 -28.34
C GLU A 137 -0.50 11.12 -26.86
N SER A 138 0.08 11.91 -25.94
CA SER A 138 -0.16 11.78 -24.51
C SER A 138 -1.58 12.20 -24.13
N GLU A 139 -2.13 13.24 -24.78
CA GLU A 139 -3.52 13.67 -24.60
C GLU A 139 -4.51 12.56 -25.01
N GLU A 140 -4.30 11.93 -26.17
CA GLU A 140 -5.14 10.82 -26.65
C GLU A 140 -5.08 9.63 -25.69
N PHE A 141 -3.86 9.22 -25.29
CA PHE A 141 -3.68 8.11 -24.36
C PHE A 141 -4.33 8.38 -23.00
N CYS A 142 -4.17 9.58 -22.44
CA CYS A 142 -4.83 9.95 -21.20
C CYS A 142 -6.35 10.03 -21.33
N GLY A 143 -6.87 10.50 -22.47
CA GLY A 143 -8.30 10.44 -22.78
C GLY A 143 -8.83 9.01 -22.72
N TRP A 144 -8.11 8.07 -23.35
CA TRP A 144 -8.43 6.64 -23.29
C TRP A 144 -8.38 6.08 -21.87
N LEU A 145 -7.33 6.39 -21.10
CA LEU A 145 -7.19 5.96 -19.70
C LEU A 145 -8.33 6.47 -18.81
N ARG A 146 -8.72 7.74 -18.93
CA ARG A 146 -9.82 8.33 -18.15
C ARG A 146 -11.13 7.58 -18.42
N GLY A 147 -11.46 7.33 -19.68
CA GLY A 147 -12.66 6.55 -20.05
C GLY A 147 -12.60 5.10 -19.55
N PHE A 148 -11.44 4.46 -19.69
CA PHE A 148 -11.17 3.10 -19.23
C PHE A 148 -11.38 2.96 -17.72
N PHE A 149 -10.65 3.75 -16.91
CA PHE A 149 -10.69 3.61 -15.44
C PHE A 149 -12.03 4.01 -14.85
N MET A 150 -12.75 4.97 -15.43
CA MET A 150 -14.11 5.30 -14.99
C MET A 150 -15.05 4.10 -15.14
N THR A 151 -14.98 3.39 -16.28
CA THR A 151 -15.81 2.21 -16.54
C THR A 151 -15.39 1.00 -15.70
N ASN A 152 -14.07 0.77 -15.62
CA ASN A 152 -13.50 -0.32 -14.83
C ASN A 152 -13.83 -0.17 -13.34
N VAL A 153 -13.55 0.99 -12.74
CA VAL A 153 -13.79 1.20 -11.31
C VAL A 153 -15.27 1.14 -10.96
N ASP A 154 -16.17 1.67 -11.80
CA ASP A 154 -17.62 1.50 -11.60
C ASP A 154 -18.03 0.02 -11.61
N THR A 155 -17.48 -0.77 -12.54
CA THR A 155 -17.72 -2.22 -12.61
C THR A 155 -17.20 -2.94 -11.36
N VAL A 156 -15.96 -2.64 -10.93
CA VAL A 156 -15.35 -3.23 -9.74
C VAL A 156 -16.12 -2.86 -8.46
N LYS A 157 -16.56 -1.60 -8.31
CA LYS A 157 -17.41 -1.18 -7.16
C LYS A 157 -18.71 -1.98 -7.12
N LYS A 158 -19.39 -2.15 -8.25
CA LYS A 158 -20.61 -2.98 -8.35
C LYS A 158 -20.35 -4.45 -7.99
N MET A 159 -19.22 -5.02 -8.42
CA MET A 159 -18.83 -6.38 -8.03
C MET A 159 -18.57 -6.48 -6.52
N ALA A 160 -17.85 -5.51 -5.97
CA ALA A 160 -17.54 -5.44 -4.55
C ALA A 160 -18.81 -5.33 -3.70
N ASP A 161 -19.78 -4.49 -4.08
CA ASP A 161 -21.04 -4.32 -3.37
C ASP A 161 -21.89 -5.60 -3.32
N ARG A 162 -21.90 -6.38 -4.40
CA ARG A 162 -22.61 -7.66 -4.45
C ARG A 162 -21.98 -8.73 -3.56
N ARG A 163 -20.65 -8.70 -3.42
CA ARG A 163 -19.87 -9.79 -2.82
C ARG A 163 -19.39 -9.51 -1.39
N ARG A 164 -19.24 -8.24 -0.99
CA ARG A 164 -18.65 -7.83 0.29
C ARG A 164 -19.30 -8.40 1.55
N LYS A 165 -20.57 -8.81 1.48
CA LYS A 165 -21.27 -9.43 2.62
C LYS A 165 -20.75 -10.83 2.94
N HIS A 166 -20.35 -11.58 1.91
CA HIS A 166 -19.99 -12.99 2.01
C HIS A 166 -18.52 -13.26 1.71
N ASP A 167 -17.79 -12.27 1.18
CA ASP A 167 -16.38 -12.41 0.81
C ASP A 167 -15.53 -11.29 1.42
N HIS A 168 -14.62 -11.69 2.31
CA HIS A 168 -13.71 -10.80 3.03
C HIS A 168 -12.83 -9.96 2.10
N TYR A 169 -12.38 -10.53 0.98
CA TYR A 169 -11.56 -9.81 0.01
C TYR A 169 -12.34 -8.69 -0.66
N TRP A 170 -13.55 -8.97 -1.12
CA TRP A 170 -14.40 -7.97 -1.76
C TRP A 170 -14.85 -6.88 -0.78
N HIS A 171 -14.99 -7.20 0.50
CA HIS A 171 -15.17 -6.17 1.54
C HIS A 171 -13.96 -5.24 1.62
N GLN A 172 -12.73 -5.77 1.66
CA GLN A 172 -11.53 -4.93 1.67
C GLN A 172 -11.35 -4.09 0.40
N VAL A 173 -11.70 -4.64 -0.77
CA VAL A 173 -11.70 -3.90 -2.04
C VAL A 173 -12.72 -2.77 -2.00
N ALA A 174 -13.93 -3.01 -1.49
CA ALA A 174 -14.93 -1.95 -1.31
C ALA A 174 -14.41 -0.83 -0.38
N LEU A 175 -13.76 -1.19 0.74
CA LEU A 175 -13.20 -0.22 1.67
C LEU A 175 -12.08 0.64 1.07
N PHE A 176 -11.30 0.11 0.12
CA PHE A 176 -10.32 0.92 -0.62
C PHE A 176 -11.01 2.05 -1.40
N TYR A 177 -12.09 1.75 -2.11
CA TYR A 177 -12.83 2.76 -2.87
C TYR A 177 -13.65 3.70 -1.96
N ASP A 178 -14.19 3.21 -0.84
CA ASP A 178 -14.80 4.06 0.20
C ASP A 178 -13.79 5.11 0.72
N GLN A 179 -12.53 4.70 0.91
CA GLN A 179 -11.43 5.59 1.31
C GLN A 179 -11.04 6.55 0.18
N LEU A 180 -11.04 6.13 -1.08
CA LEU A 180 -10.74 7.00 -2.23
C LEU A 180 -11.82 8.07 -2.45
N ASP A 181 -13.09 7.72 -2.26
CA ASP A 181 -14.20 8.68 -2.28
C ASP A 181 -14.06 9.70 -1.12
N GLY A 182 -13.62 9.21 0.05
CA GLY A 182 -13.26 10.04 1.20
C GLY A 182 -12.13 11.02 0.87
N LEU A 183 -11.06 10.53 0.22
CA LEU A 183 -9.90 11.34 -0.18
C LEU A 183 -10.30 12.52 -1.07
N GLN A 184 -11.11 12.29 -2.09
CA GLN A 184 -11.63 13.34 -2.96
C GLN A 184 -12.44 14.38 -2.18
N THR A 185 -13.29 13.91 -1.28
CA THR A 185 -14.10 14.78 -0.41
C THR A 185 -13.21 15.62 0.51
N GLY A 186 -12.19 15.00 1.10
CA GLY A 186 -11.18 15.65 1.94
C GLY A 186 -10.41 16.73 1.18
N PHE A 187 -9.90 16.41 0.00
CA PHE A 187 -9.17 17.33 -0.86
C PHE A 187 -9.97 18.61 -1.12
N ARG A 188 -11.21 18.46 -1.60
CA ARG A 188 -12.10 19.61 -1.88
C ARG A 188 -12.42 20.42 -0.62
N ARG A 189 -12.55 19.78 0.55
CA ARG A 189 -12.69 20.49 1.84
C ARG A 189 -11.42 21.27 2.21
N GLY A 190 -10.24 20.69 1.98
CA GLY A 190 -8.94 21.32 2.20
C GLY A 190 -8.73 22.55 1.32
N VAL A 191 -9.08 22.44 0.03
CA VAL A 191 -9.06 23.55 -0.94
C VAL A 191 -10.02 24.67 -0.51
N LYS A 192 -11.28 24.33 -0.22
CA LYS A 192 -12.29 25.32 0.21
C LYS A 192 -11.87 26.05 1.48
N ARG A 193 -11.29 25.34 2.46
CA ARG A 193 -10.75 25.93 3.69
C ARG A 193 -9.64 26.94 3.40
N SER A 194 -8.84 26.68 2.37
CA SER A 194 -7.74 27.54 1.93
C SER A 194 -8.19 28.69 1.03
N ARG A 195 -9.49 28.80 0.71
CA ARG A 195 -10.10 29.84 -0.13
C ARG A 195 -9.50 29.90 -1.55
N LEU A 196 -9.13 28.74 -2.09
CA LEU A 196 -8.71 28.59 -3.48
C LEU A 196 -9.83 27.94 -4.30
N GLU A 197 -9.78 28.13 -5.62
CA GLU A 197 -10.72 27.56 -6.59
C GLU A 197 -9.98 26.60 -7.54
N ILE A 198 -9.35 25.57 -6.97
CA ILE A 198 -8.70 24.50 -7.71
C ILE A 198 -9.48 23.19 -7.54
N ASP A 199 -9.52 22.35 -8.55
CA ASP A 199 -10.13 21.02 -8.44
C ASP A 199 -9.32 20.01 -9.26
N ILE A 200 -9.47 18.73 -8.89
CA ILE A 200 -8.90 17.62 -9.64
C ILE A 200 -10.08 16.75 -10.10
N PRO A 201 -10.18 16.42 -11.40
CA PRO A 201 -11.22 15.53 -11.90
C PRO A 201 -11.21 14.17 -11.18
N THR A 202 -12.39 13.59 -10.94
CA THR A 202 -12.49 12.26 -10.31
C THR A 202 -11.69 11.20 -11.07
N SER A 203 -11.67 11.25 -12.40
CA SER A 203 -10.86 10.35 -13.23
C SER A 203 -9.39 10.38 -12.84
N ASP A 204 -8.85 11.55 -12.50
CA ASP A 204 -7.43 11.73 -12.28
C ASP A 204 -7.02 11.27 -10.86
N PHE A 205 -7.95 11.28 -9.90
CA PHE A 205 -7.77 10.54 -8.65
C PHE A 205 -7.66 9.03 -8.86
N LEU A 206 -8.42 8.48 -9.82
CA LEU A 206 -8.29 7.07 -10.20
C LEU A 206 -6.93 6.83 -10.87
N LEU A 207 -6.51 7.69 -11.80
CA LEU A 207 -5.21 7.57 -12.48
C LEU A 207 -4.03 7.62 -11.50
N MET A 208 -4.04 8.56 -10.54
CA MET A 208 -3.00 8.62 -9.50
C MET A 208 -2.90 7.31 -8.70
N ASN A 209 -4.04 6.68 -8.37
CA ASN A 209 -4.07 5.41 -7.62
C ASN A 209 -3.84 4.17 -8.49
N ALA A 210 -3.72 4.34 -9.81
CA ALA A 210 -3.48 3.27 -10.77
C ALA A 210 -2.15 3.47 -11.53
N ALA A 211 -1.22 4.29 -11.04
CA ALA A 211 -0.03 4.65 -11.80
C ALA A 211 0.87 3.45 -12.17
N VAL A 212 0.88 2.39 -11.36
CA VAL A 212 1.59 1.14 -11.72
C VAL A 212 0.86 0.43 -12.85
N ASP A 213 -0.47 0.29 -12.76
CA ASP A 213 -1.31 -0.31 -13.79
C ASP A 213 -1.21 0.46 -15.12
N ILE A 214 -1.12 1.80 -15.07
CA ILE A 214 -0.91 2.65 -16.24
C ILE A 214 0.37 2.27 -17.00
N ARG A 215 1.46 1.88 -16.32
CA ARG A 215 2.70 1.46 -17.01
C ARG A 215 2.49 0.19 -17.84
N ASP A 216 1.66 -0.73 -17.36
CA ASP A 216 1.33 -1.97 -18.07
C ASP A 216 0.31 -1.70 -19.18
N LEU A 217 -0.67 -0.85 -18.92
CA LEU A 217 -1.66 -0.41 -19.92
C LEU A 217 -1.01 0.42 -21.03
N LYS A 218 0.03 1.22 -20.74
CA LYS A 218 0.82 1.94 -21.75
C LYS A 218 1.52 0.95 -22.67
N LEU A 219 2.15 -0.09 -22.12
CA LEU A 219 2.77 -1.16 -22.90
C LEU A 219 1.74 -1.90 -23.77
N PHE A 220 0.57 -2.21 -23.21
CA PHE A 220 -0.53 -2.81 -23.96
C PHE A 220 -1.04 -1.88 -25.06
N TYR A 221 -1.23 -0.60 -24.76
CA TYR A 221 -1.70 0.41 -25.69
C TYR A 221 -0.75 0.54 -26.87
N THR A 222 0.55 0.70 -26.62
CA THR A 222 1.56 0.89 -27.67
C THR A 222 1.83 -0.37 -28.49
N LYS A 223 1.66 -1.57 -27.93
CA LYS A 223 1.90 -2.83 -28.68
C LYS A 223 0.66 -3.41 -29.33
N VAL A 224 -0.54 -3.12 -28.82
CA VAL A 224 -1.79 -3.78 -29.23
C VAL A 224 -2.82 -2.80 -29.76
N VAL A 225 -3.10 -1.71 -29.04
CA VAL A 225 -4.21 -0.78 -29.36
C VAL A 225 -3.82 0.21 -30.46
N SER A 226 -2.74 0.95 -30.26
CA SER A 226 -2.23 1.96 -31.18
C SER A 226 -0.71 1.79 -31.36
N LYS A 227 -0.34 0.98 -32.35
CA LYS A 227 1.06 0.62 -32.64
C LYS A 227 1.94 1.79 -33.09
N ASN A 228 1.31 2.85 -33.60
CA ASN A 228 1.99 4.05 -34.08
C ASN A 228 1.69 5.24 -33.17
N SER A 229 1.47 5.00 -31.87
CA SER A 229 1.14 6.04 -30.90
C SER A 229 2.29 6.97 -30.54
N GLY A 230 3.53 6.69 -30.96
CA GLY A 230 4.73 7.48 -30.62
C GLY A 230 5.15 7.44 -29.15
N LEU A 231 4.34 6.81 -28.30
CA LEU A 231 4.60 6.64 -26.87
C LEU A 231 5.58 5.49 -26.61
N GLU A 232 6.56 5.75 -25.74
CA GLU A 232 7.53 4.75 -25.31
C GLU A 232 7.15 4.11 -23.96
N PRO A 233 7.21 2.77 -23.81
CA PRO A 233 6.99 2.11 -22.52
C PRO A 233 8.01 2.50 -21.45
N ASP A 234 7.56 2.56 -20.20
CA ASP A 234 8.46 2.87 -19.08
C ASP A 234 9.40 1.69 -18.76
N PRO A 235 10.71 1.93 -18.62
CA PRO A 235 11.67 0.88 -18.31
C PRO A 235 11.44 0.32 -16.89
N ALA A 236 11.72 -0.97 -16.67
CA ALA A 236 11.70 -1.59 -15.34
C ALA A 236 13.12 -1.58 -14.75
N LYS A 237 13.35 -0.76 -13.72
CA LYS A 237 14.70 -0.50 -13.17
C LYS A 237 14.79 -0.59 -11.65
N GLY A 238 13.66 -0.89 -11.00
CA GLY A 238 13.61 -1.07 -9.55
C GLY A 238 14.43 -2.29 -9.09
N MET A 239 14.83 -2.29 -7.83
CA MET A 239 15.59 -3.40 -7.26
C MET A 239 15.27 -3.67 -5.79
N MET A 240 15.45 -4.91 -5.38
CA MET A 240 15.42 -5.31 -3.97
C MET A 240 16.63 -6.16 -3.62
N LEU A 241 17.12 -5.99 -2.39
CA LEU A 241 18.15 -6.83 -1.81
C LEU A 241 17.76 -7.19 -0.37
N LEU A 242 17.55 -8.48 -0.15
CA LEU A 242 17.50 -9.10 1.16
C LEU A 242 18.88 -9.63 1.52
N LYS A 243 19.40 -9.28 2.70
CA LYS A 243 20.67 -9.79 3.23
C LYS A 243 20.44 -10.40 4.60
N LEU A 244 20.86 -11.65 4.76
CA LEU A 244 20.89 -12.32 6.06
C LEU A 244 22.27 -12.13 6.69
N LEU A 245 22.25 -11.71 7.95
CA LEU A 245 23.44 -11.64 8.81
C LEU A 245 23.29 -12.71 9.87
N GLN A 246 24.11 -13.75 9.76
CA GLN A 246 24.20 -14.78 10.78
C GLN A 246 25.29 -14.42 11.80
N PRO A 247 25.07 -14.72 13.08
CA PRO A 247 26.08 -14.49 14.10
C PRO A 247 27.31 -15.37 13.85
N LYS A 248 28.50 -14.77 13.89
CA LYS A 248 29.78 -15.48 13.75
C LYS A 248 30.27 -16.11 15.05
N VAL A 249 29.63 -15.79 16.17
CA VAL A 249 30.01 -16.20 17.53
C VAL A 249 28.76 -16.69 18.26
N GLU A 250 28.94 -17.67 19.14
CA GLU A 250 27.91 -18.16 20.06
C GLU A 250 27.34 -17.00 20.89
N GLY A 251 26.01 -16.83 20.87
CA GLY A 251 25.33 -15.70 21.54
C GLY A 251 25.13 -14.44 20.69
N GLY A 252 25.57 -14.42 19.43
CA GLY A 252 25.28 -13.30 18.53
C GLY A 252 23.83 -13.27 18.02
N VAL A 253 23.35 -12.09 17.64
CA VAL A 253 21.99 -11.86 17.14
C VAL A 253 21.96 -11.95 15.62
N ALA A 254 21.11 -12.82 15.07
CA ALA A 254 20.84 -12.85 13.63
C ALA A 254 20.13 -11.55 13.21
N ARG A 255 20.31 -11.10 11.96
CA ARG A 255 19.58 -9.94 11.43
C ARG A 255 19.12 -10.19 10.01
N VAL A 256 17.97 -9.60 9.68
CA VAL A 256 17.41 -9.55 8.33
C VAL A 256 17.47 -8.10 7.87
N LEU A 257 18.19 -7.82 6.79
CA LEU A 257 18.24 -6.48 6.20
C LEU A 257 17.53 -6.52 4.84
N LEU A 258 16.56 -5.65 4.63
CA LEU A 258 15.85 -5.51 3.36
C LEU A 258 16.05 -4.09 2.81
N GLY A 259 16.60 -4.00 1.60
CA GLY A 259 16.74 -2.76 0.85
C GLY A 259 15.85 -2.80 -0.38
N HIS A 260 15.16 -1.69 -0.65
CA HIS A 260 14.31 -1.50 -1.82
C HIS A 260 14.67 -0.16 -2.48
N ALA A 261 14.73 -0.14 -3.80
CA ALA A 261 14.78 1.08 -4.59
C ALA A 261 13.74 1.04 -5.70
N SER A 262 12.79 1.97 -5.63
CA SER A 262 11.79 2.21 -6.67
C SER A 262 12.41 2.82 -7.92
N ASP A 263 11.80 2.52 -9.07
CA ASP A 263 11.98 3.27 -10.30
C ASP A 263 10.81 4.24 -10.54
N GLY A 264 11.06 5.31 -11.28
CA GLY A 264 10.04 6.30 -11.60
C GLY A 264 10.62 7.59 -12.20
N SER A 265 9.72 8.46 -12.69
CA SER A 265 10.10 9.80 -13.15
C SER A 265 10.57 10.67 -11.99
N TYR A 266 11.56 11.53 -12.21
CA TYR A 266 11.94 12.55 -11.23
C TYR A 266 10.78 13.49 -10.87
N SER A 267 9.80 13.69 -11.76
CA SER A 267 8.62 14.51 -11.46
C SER A 267 7.71 13.91 -10.38
N SER A 268 7.81 12.61 -10.10
CA SER A 268 7.03 11.96 -9.02
C SER A 268 7.68 12.07 -7.64
N MET A 269 8.84 12.73 -7.49
CA MET A 269 9.61 12.79 -6.23
C MET A 269 8.99 13.65 -5.11
N LEU A 270 7.71 13.99 -5.18
CA LEU A 270 6.95 14.44 -4.01
C LEU A 270 6.54 13.21 -3.19
N ARG A 271 7.33 12.91 -2.15
CA ARG A 271 7.23 11.66 -1.40
C ARG A 271 6.58 11.84 -0.03
N MET A 272 5.86 10.82 0.40
CA MET A 272 5.19 10.77 1.70
C MET A 272 5.35 9.41 2.34
N VAL A 273 5.86 9.34 3.57
CA VAL A 273 5.76 8.13 4.40
C VAL A 273 4.40 8.14 5.08
N LYS A 274 3.67 7.04 4.98
CA LYS A 274 2.31 6.93 5.53
C LYS A 274 2.24 5.82 6.54
N LYS A 275 1.58 6.08 7.67
CA LYS A 275 1.23 5.09 8.68
C LYS A 275 -0.28 5.08 8.87
N TYR A 276 -0.92 4.00 8.44
CA TYR A 276 -2.35 3.79 8.60
C TYR A 276 -2.59 2.79 9.73
N THR A 277 -3.25 3.23 10.80
CA THR A 277 -3.75 2.38 11.89
C THR A 277 -5.26 2.26 11.74
N LEU A 278 -5.71 1.27 10.96
CA LEU A 278 -7.10 1.11 10.56
C LEU A 278 -7.68 -0.18 11.15
N ARG A 279 -8.73 -0.03 11.95
CA ARG A 279 -9.42 -1.13 12.67
C ARG A 279 -10.55 -1.72 11.84
N TYR A 280 -10.27 -2.07 10.58
CA TYR A 280 -11.23 -2.73 9.71
C TYR A 280 -11.46 -4.18 10.13
N HIS A 281 -12.65 -4.68 9.85
CA HIS A 281 -13.02 -6.05 10.13
C HIS A 281 -12.93 -6.92 8.88
N PHE A 282 -12.96 -8.24 9.07
CA PHE A 282 -13.01 -9.20 7.97
C PHE A 282 -14.27 -9.04 7.10
N SER A 283 -15.43 -8.72 7.69
CA SER A 283 -16.72 -8.60 6.98
C SER A 283 -17.51 -7.37 7.45
N SER A 284 -18.46 -6.92 6.62
CA SER A 284 -19.41 -5.87 6.96
C SER A 284 -20.36 -6.23 8.09
N ASP A 285 -20.59 -7.53 8.35
CA ASP A 285 -21.67 -8.02 9.23
C ASP A 285 -21.22 -8.18 10.69
N VAL A 286 -20.24 -7.39 11.11
CA VAL A 286 -19.76 -7.41 12.49
C VAL A 286 -20.69 -6.58 13.39
N LYS A 287 -21.27 -7.22 14.40
CA LYS A 287 -21.99 -6.51 15.48
C LYS A 287 -21.04 -5.52 16.14
N GLN A 288 -21.46 -4.26 16.34
CA GLN A 288 -20.67 -3.16 16.91
C GLN A 288 -19.96 -3.47 18.25
N ASN A 289 -20.29 -4.58 18.92
CA ASN A 289 -19.69 -5.02 20.18
C ASN A 289 -18.82 -6.29 20.06
N ALA A 290 -18.47 -6.74 18.86
CA ALA A 290 -17.63 -7.93 18.66
C ALA A 290 -16.17 -7.74 19.13
N GLY A 291 -15.78 -6.49 19.40
CA GLY A 291 -14.43 -6.11 19.82
C GLY A 291 -13.36 -6.45 18.78
N ASP A 292 -12.10 -6.39 19.20
CA ASP A 292 -10.93 -6.62 18.31
C ASP A 292 -10.77 -8.07 17.83
N ARG A 293 -11.73 -8.97 18.10
CA ARG A 293 -11.66 -10.39 17.67
C ARG A 293 -11.78 -10.57 16.17
N ASN A 294 -12.59 -9.73 15.52
CA ASN A 294 -12.92 -9.81 14.09
C ASN A 294 -12.18 -8.75 13.24
N VAL A 295 -11.24 -8.03 13.85
CA VAL A 295 -10.37 -7.07 13.15
C VAL A 295 -9.34 -7.85 12.34
N VAL A 296 -9.04 -7.35 11.14
CA VAL A 296 -8.07 -7.97 10.22
C VAL A 296 -6.66 -7.99 10.83
N PRO A 297 -5.77 -8.93 10.45
CA PRO A 297 -4.42 -9.03 11.00
C PRO A 297 -3.57 -7.77 10.77
N GLY A 298 -3.59 -7.21 9.56
CA GLY A 298 -2.82 -6.04 9.18
C GLY A 298 -3.54 -4.74 9.48
N THR A 299 -3.54 -4.31 10.74
CA THR A 299 -4.18 -3.05 11.17
C THR A 299 -3.27 -1.85 11.03
N ASN A 300 -1.96 -2.04 11.17
CA ASN A 300 -0.97 -0.98 11.22
C ASN A 300 -0.05 -1.15 10.02
N ILE A 301 -0.27 -0.37 8.97
CA ILE A 301 0.48 -0.48 7.71
C ILE A 301 1.31 0.79 7.54
N VAL A 302 2.63 0.65 7.54
CA VAL A 302 3.59 1.72 7.24
C VAL A 302 4.15 1.49 5.85
N PHE A 303 4.18 2.52 5.02
CA PHE A 303 4.65 2.38 3.64
C PHE A 303 5.21 3.68 3.07
N SER A 304 6.14 3.54 2.11
CA SER A 304 6.55 4.65 1.25
C SER A 304 5.41 4.95 0.27
N GLY A 305 5.07 6.21 0.06
CA GLY A 305 3.97 6.57 -0.82
C GLY A 305 4.06 7.98 -1.37
N TYR A 306 2.94 8.43 -1.91
CA TYR A 306 2.81 9.70 -2.63
C TYR A 306 1.54 10.44 -2.18
N PRO A 307 1.50 11.78 -2.23
CA PRO A 307 0.29 12.53 -1.92
C PRO A 307 -0.90 12.08 -2.78
N GLY A 308 -2.03 11.74 -2.14
CA GLY A 308 -3.27 11.38 -2.86
C GLY A 308 -3.34 9.93 -3.37
N VAL A 309 -2.34 9.12 -3.04
CA VAL A 309 -2.26 7.70 -3.41
C VAL A 309 -2.40 6.81 -2.18
N LEU A 310 -3.41 5.95 -2.12
CA LEU A 310 -3.77 5.16 -0.94
C LEU A 310 -2.96 3.87 -0.75
N ALA A 311 -2.04 3.59 -1.66
CA ALA A 311 -1.09 2.47 -1.63
C ALA A 311 0.33 2.98 -1.93
N SER A 312 1.32 2.12 -1.85
CA SER A 312 2.73 2.49 -2.01
C SER A 312 3.12 2.81 -3.45
N LEU A 313 2.70 1.98 -4.40
CA LEU A 313 3.09 1.99 -5.83
C LEU A 313 4.58 1.67 -6.08
N ASP A 314 5.43 1.87 -5.08
CA ASP A 314 6.86 1.59 -5.12
C ASP A 314 7.21 0.09 -5.32
N ASP A 315 6.87 -0.88 -4.49
CA ASP A 315 6.04 -0.96 -3.30
C ASP A 315 6.88 -1.41 -2.10
N PHE A 316 6.71 -0.80 -0.93
CA PHE A 316 7.36 -1.23 0.31
C PHE A 316 6.41 -1.03 1.51
N TYR A 317 6.07 -2.13 2.18
CA TYR A 317 5.14 -2.16 3.31
C TYR A 317 5.75 -2.87 4.51
N GLU A 318 5.63 -2.24 5.67
CA GLU A 318 5.67 -2.91 6.96
C GLU A 318 4.25 -3.05 7.50
N ILE A 319 3.85 -4.29 7.77
CA ILE A 319 2.49 -4.67 8.13
C ILE A 319 2.53 -5.24 9.53
N MET A 320 1.89 -4.56 10.46
CA MET A 320 1.82 -4.93 11.86
C MET A 320 0.37 -5.03 12.32
N GLY A 321 0.15 -5.74 13.42
CA GLY A 321 -1.15 -5.72 14.06
C GLY A 321 -1.25 -6.63 15.29
N PRO A 322 -2.47 -6.95 15.73
CA PRO A 322 -2.68 -7.73 16.94
C PRO A 322 -2.10 -9.15 16.82
N ARG A 323 -1.98 -9.83 17.96
CA ARG A 323 -1.48 -11.23 18.03
C ARG A 323 -0.07 -11.41 17.45
N ARG A 324 0.80 -10.42 17.68
CA ARG A 324 2.20 -10.38 17.18
C ARG A 324 2.29 -10.50 15.66
N HIS A 325 1.28 -10.04 14.92
CA HIS A 325 1.35 -10.00 13.47
C HIS A 325 2.41 -8.99 13.03
N HIS A 326 3.40 -9.44 12.27
CA HIS A 326 4.45 -8.62 11.69
C HIS A 326 4.95 -9.24 10.40
N MET A 327 4.75 -8.55 9.28
CA MET A 327 5.21 -8.96 7.96
C MET A 327 5.81 -7.78 7.21
N LEU A 328 6.74 -8.08 6.30
CA LEU A 328 7.22 -7.12 5.30
C LEU A 328 6.76 -7.60 3.92
N ALA A 329 6.29 -6.67 3.10
CA ALA A 329 5.97 -6.92 1.70
C ALA A 329 6.64 -5.86 0.84
N ALA A 330 7.49 -6.27 -0.10
CA ALA A 330 8.16 -5.37 -1.02
C ALA A 330 8.05 -5.89 -2.45
N GLY A 331 7.89 -4.98 -3.41
CA GLY A 331 7.65 -5.34 -4.81
C GLY A 331 8.42 -4.47 -5.79
N VAL A 332 8.87 -5.07 -6.89
CA VAL A 332 9.47 -4.38 -8.05
C VAL A 332 8.74 -4.77 -9.33
N LYS A 333 8.69 -3.86 -10.31
CA LYS A 333 8.10 -4.16 -11.62
C LYS A 333 8.82 -5.35 -12.26
N LEU A 334 8.05 -6.29 -12.79
CA LEU A 334 8.56 -7.45 -13.50
C LEU A 334 8.69 -7.14 -15.00
N GLU A 335 9.79 -7.56 -15.62
CA GLU A 335 9.95 -7.53 -17.07
C GLU A 335 9.17 -8.66 -17.73
N TYR A 336 8.54 -8.35 -18.86
CA TYR A 336 7.91 -9.32 -19.76
C TYR A 336 7.72 -8.70 -21.15
N ASP A 337 7.67 -9.56 -22.18
CA ASP A 337 7.48 -9.16 -23.57
C ASP A 337 6.29 -9.86 -24.25
N ASN A 338 5.79 -10.95 -23.65
CA ASN A 338 4.70 -11.72 -24.23
C ASN A 338 3.34 -10.98 -24.17
N MET A 339 2.94 -10.36 -25.29
CA MET A 339 1.64 -9.68 -25.39
C MET A 339 0.44 -10.62 -25.51
N ALA A 340 0.65 -11.91 -25.80
CA ALA A 340 -0.46 -12.88 -25.86
C ALA A 340 -1.15 -13.07 -24.50
N LEU A 341 -0.46 -12.75 -23.40
CA LEU A 341 -1.00 -12.79 -22.04
C LEU A 341 -2.22 -11.88 -21.85
N TRP A 342 -2.28 -10.75 -22.57
CA TRP A 342 -3.40 -9.81 -22.49
C TRP A 342 -4.68 -10.29 -23.17
N SER A 343 -4.59 -11.26 -24.09
CA SER A 343 -5.74 -11.70 -24.91
C SER A 343 -6.88 -12.33 -24.10
N ARG A 344 -6.61 -12.75 -22.86
CA ARG A 344 -7.56 -13.46 -21.98
C ARG A 344 -7.93 -12.66 -20.73
N ILE A 345 -7.58 -11.38 -20.69
CA ILE A 345 -7.84 -10.52 -19.53
C ILE A 345 -9.04 -9.63 -19.84
N ASP A 346 -10.12 -9.78 -19.06
CA ASP A 346 -11.19 -8.79 -19.02
C ASP A 346 -10.73 -7.59 -18.19
N LEU A 347 -10.17 -6.59 -18.86
CA LEU A 347 -9.66 -5.39 -18.22
C LEU A 347 -10.75 -4.59 -17.49
N PHE A 348 -12.02 -4.66 -17.91
CA PHE A 348 -13.10 -3.91 -17.27
C PHE A 348 -13.57 -4.55 -15.96
N ARG A 349 -13.45 -5.88 -15.82
CA ARG A 349 -13.70 -6.60 -14.56
C ARG A 349 -12.45 -6.82 -13.71
N SER A 350 -11.29 -6.40 -14.21
CA SER A 350 -10.03 -6.54 -13.50
C SER A 350 -9.89 -5.53 -12.37
N ILE A 351 -9.20 -5.91 -11.29
CA ILE A 351 -8.94 -5.04 -10.15
C ILE A 351 -7.51 -4.51 -10.26
N SER A 352 -7.36 -3.19 -10.24
CA SER A 352 -6.03 -2.53 -10.24
C SER A 352 -5.19 -2.95 -9.03
N LEU A 353 -3.87 -2.77 -9.10
CA LEU A 353 -2.93 -3.24 -8.09
C LEU A 353 -3.22 -2.73 -6.68
N ALA A 354 -3.47 -1.41 -6.53
CA ALA A 354 -3.59 -0.76 -5.24
C ALA A 354 -4.70 -1.36 -4.33
N PRO A 355 -5.95 -1.57 -4.80
CA PRO A 355 -6.96 -2.27 -4.01
C PRO A 355 -6.56 -3.71 -3.65
N ARG A 356 -5.94 -4.46 -4.58
CA ARG A 356 -5.56 -5.87 -4.35
C ARG A 356 -4.46 -6.00 -3.29
N VAL A 357 -3.40 -5.20 -3.40
CA VAL A 357 -2.29 -5.24 -2.45
C VAL A 357 -2.73 -4.77 -1.06
N MET A 358 -3.58 -3.74 -0.97
CA MET A 358 -4.09 -3.29 0.33
C MET A 358 -5.04 -4.31 0.96
N ALA A 359 -5.84 -5.03 0.16
CA ALA A 359 -6.65 -6.14 0.67
C ALA A 359 -5.77 -7.28 1.19
N ALA A 360 -4.73 -7.68 0.45
CA ALA A 360 -3.78 -8.70 0.88
C ALA A 360 -3.00 -8.30 2.14
N ASN A 361 -2.52 -7.05 2.21
CA ASN A 361 -1.82 -6.49 3.38
C ASN A 361 -2.70 -6.52 4.63
N ARG A 362 -4.00 -6.27 4.50
CA ARG A 362 -4.94 -6.29 5.62
C ARG A 362 -5.26 -7.71 6.07
N LEU A 363 -5.57 -8.61 5.13
CA LEU A 363 -6.11 -9.96 5.42
C LEU A 363 -5.05 -11.02 5.68
N GLY A 364 -3.87 -10.90 5.07
CA GLY A 364 -2.84 -11.92 5.13
C GLY A 364 -2.28 -12.08 6.53
N TYR A 365 -2.54 -13.23 7.19
CA TYR A 365 -1.98 -13.54 8.51
C TYR A 365 -0.62 -14.27 8.45
N SER A 366 -0.18 -14.66 7.26
CA SER A 366 1.10 -15.28 6.93
C SER A 366 1.48 -14.93 5.49
N ALA A 367 2.74 -15.12 5.11
CA ALA A 367 3.20 -14.87 3.74
C ALA A 367 2.42 -15.70 2.69
N ARG A 368 2.15 -16.97 2.99
CA ARG A 368 1.30 -17.84 2.16
C ARG A 368 -0.13 -17.30 2.03
N ALA A 369 -0.77 -16.88 3.13
CA ALA A 369 -2.13 -16.35 3.10
C ALA A 369 -2.20 -15.03 2.32
N TRP A 370 -1.19 -14.16 2.50
CA TRP A 370 -1.05 -12.93 1.72
C TRP A 370 -1.00 -13.24 0.22
N ALA A 371 -0.17 -14.21 -0.19
CA ALA A 371 -0.05 -14.60 -1.61
C ALA A 371 -1.36 -15.12 -2.19
N ARG A 372 -2.15 -15.87 -1.41
CA ARG A 372 -3.50 -16.33 -1.83
C ARG A 372 -4.50 -15.20 -2.02
N TYR A 373 -4.50 -14.20 -1.13
CA TYR A 373 -5.38 -13.03 -1.32
C TYR A 373 -4.93 -12.19 -2.50
N PHE A 374 -3.62 -11.99 -2.66
CA PHE A 374 -3.06 -11.20 -3.76
C PHE A 374 -3.25 -11.87 -5.13
N SER A 375 -3.28 -13.21 -5.19
CA SER A 375 -3.50 -13.97 -6.42
C SER A 375 -4.89 -13.81 -7.01
N ARG A 376 -5.84 -13.22 -6.28
CA ARG A 376 -7.18 -12.94 -6.78
C ARG A 376 -7.13 -11.79 -7.79
N ASN A 377 -7.47 -12.09 -9.04
CA ASN A 377 -7.50 -11.14 -10.16
C ASN A 377 -6.10 -10.57 -10.51
N PRO A 378 -5.14 -11.41 -10.95
CA PRO A 378 -3.77 -11.00 -11.23
C PRO A 378 -3.64 -10.39 -12.63
N SER A 379 -4.32 -9.27 -12.92
CA SER A 379 -4.44 -8.72 -14.28
C SER A 379 -3.35 -7.69 -14.64
N THR A 380 -3.32 -6.58 -13.91
CA THR A 380 -2.44 -5.42 -14.14
C THR A 380 -1.56 -5.21 -12.91
N GLY A 381 -0.57 -4.33 -12.99
CA GLY A 381 0.37 -4.11 -11.90
C GLY A 381 1.35 -5.27 -11.75
N VAL A 382 1.95 -5.66 -12.87
CA VAL A 382 2.90 -6.77 -13.00
C VAL A 382 4.12 -6.51 -12.11
N LYS A 383 4.30 -7.35 -11.10
CA LYS A 383 5.36 -7.22 -10.09
C LYS A 383 5.89 -8.58 -9.62
N GLN A 384 7.15 -8.57 -9.23
CA GLN A 384 7.71 -9.58 -8.35
C GLN A 384 7.70 -9.06 -6.91
N TRP A 385 7.20 -9.87 -6.00
CA TRP A 385 7.09 -9.58 -4.58
C TRP A 385 8.01 -10.48 -3.76
N LEU A 386 8.58 -9.91 -2.71
CA LEU A 386 9.19 -10.62 -1.60
C LEU A 386 8.35 -10.37 -0.35
N LEU A 387 7.94 -11.45 0.30
CA LEU A 387 7.20 -11.43 1.56
C LEU A 387 8.08 -12.03 2.66
N ILE A 388 8.10 -11.38 3.82
CA ILE A 388 8.87 -11.81 4.99
C ILE A 388 7.92 -11.91 6.19
N ASP A 389 7.69 -13.12 6.70
CA ASP A 389 6.91 -13.36 7.93
C ASP A 389 7.83 -13.30 9.16
N MET A 390 7.87 -12.13 9.81
CA MET A 390 8.77 -11.89 10.94
C MET A 390 8.40 -12.69 12.18
N LYS A 391 7.20 -13.29 12.27
CA LYS A 391 6.86 -14.23 13.36
C LYS A 391 7.69 -15.51 13.31
N ARG A 392 8.25 -15.82 12.15
CA ARG A 392 9.09 -17.00 11.93
C ARG A 392 10.58 -16.71 12.13
N PHE A 393 10.90 -15.48 12.54
CA PHE A 393 12.23 -15.09 12.94
C PHE A 393 12.41 -15.25 14.45
N THR A 394 13.46 -15.96 14.86
CA THR A 394 13.78 -16.13 16.29
C THR A 394 14.93 -15.20 16.68
N GLU A 395 14.59 -14.07 17.30
CA GLU A 395 15.57 -13.20 17.96
C GLU A 395 15.98 -13.84 19.29
N ARG A 396 17.16 -14.48 19.37
CA ARG A 396 17.71 -14.87 20.68
C ARG A 396 18.41 -13.67 21.32
N ASN A 397 17.88 -13.20 22.45
CA ASN A 397 18.66 -12.72 23.59
C ASN A 397 18.91 -13.91 24.52
N VAL A 398 20.14 -14.43 24.59
CA VAL A 398 20.52 -15.33 25.69
C VAL A 398 21.02 -14.45 26.82
N THR A 399 20.10 -13.98 27.67
CA THR A 399 20.36 -13.52 29.04
C THR A 399 19.03 -13.18 29.70
N GLU A 400 18.39 -14.20 30.27
CA GLU A 400 17.78 -14.21 31.60
C GLU A 400 17.04 -15.55 31.78
N GLY A 401 17.38 -16.26 32.84
CA GLY A 401 16.82 -17.55 33.17
C GLY A 401 15.36 -17.46 33.63
N GLU A 402 14.65 -18.57 33.43
CA GLU A 402 13.38 -18.93 34.06
C GLU A 402 12.16 -18.01 33.82
N GLN A 403 11.19 -18.48 33.04
CA GLN A 403 10.14 -19.36 33.59
C GLN A 403 9.44 -20.10 32.45
N VAL A 404 9.43 -21.43 32.56
CA VAL A 404 8.56 -22.31 31.79
C VAL A 404 7.12 -22.02 32.20
N VAL A 405 6.43 -21.17 31.43
CA VAL A 405 4.97 -21.16 31.41
C VAL A 405 4.57 -22.26 30.45
N THR A 406 4.03 -23.33 31.01
CA THR A 406 3.39 -24.45 30.31
C THR A 406 2.58 -23.95 29.13
N SER A 407 2.94 -24.45 27.95
CA SER A 407 2.18 -24.33 26.71
C SER A 407 0.74 -24.77 26.97
N GLY A 408 -0.18 -23.81 27.01
CA GLY A 408 -1.60 -24.11 26.83
C GLY A 408 -1.77 -24.76 25.46
N GLU A 409 -2.41 -25.92 25.43
CA GLU A 409 -2.82 -26.62 24.21
C GLU A 409 -3.39 -25.61 23.21
N TYR A 410 -2.69 -25.50 22.08
CA TYR A 410 -3.19 -24.77 20.92
C TYR A 410 -4.32 -25.63 20.34
N ASP A 411 -5.56 -25.23 20.61
CA ASP A 411 -6.74 -25.89 20.08
C ASP A 411 -6.73 -25.78 18.55
N ARG A 412 -6.51 -26.92 17.88
CA ARG A 412 -6.54 -27.06 16.43
C ARG A 412 -7.95 -26.94 15.84
N SER A 413 -8.96 -26.59 16.65
CA SER A 413 -10.35 -26.44 16.19
C SER A 413 -10.62 -25.20 15.30
N VAL A 414 -9.63 -24.33 15.06
CA VAL A 414 -9.79 -23.15 14.18
C VAL A 414 -9.42 -23.42 12.71
N GLU A 415 -8.73 -24.53 12.42
CA GLU A 415 -8.44 -24.97 11.04
C GLU A 415 -9.62 -25.68 10.35
N SER A 416 -10.72 -25.96 11.06
CA SER A 416 -11.82 -26.79 10.54
C SER A 416 -13.10 -26.03 10.14
N ASN A 417 -13.07 -24.69 10.09
CA ASN A 417 -14.21 -23.88 9.62
C ASN A 417 -13.91 -23.12 8.32
N GLU A 418 -13.17 -23.74 7.39
CA GLU A 418 -13.23 -23.36 5.98
C GLU A 418 -14.59 -23.84 5.44
N ILE A 419 -15.48 -22.89 5.13
CA ILE A 419 -16.69 -23.17 4.36
C ILE A 419 -16.22 -23.61 2.96
N PRO A 420 -16.58 -24.80 2.47
CA PRO A 420 -16.10 -25.30 1.18
C PRO A 420 -16.65 -24.43 0.05
N THR A 421 -15.76 -23.85 -0.76
CA THR A 421 -16.10 -23.43 -2.12
C THR A 421 -16.30 -24.69 -2.96
N THR A 422 -17.55 -24.99 -3.30
CA THR A 422 -17.94 -26.17 -4.08
C THR A 422 -17.44 -26.08 -5.52
N SER A 423 -16.49 -26.94 -5.91
CA SER A 423 -16.61 -27.90 -7.02
C SER A 423 -15.23 -28.54 -7.27
N ASP A 424 -14.91 -29.57 -6.49
CA ASP A 424 -13.80 -30.47 -6.80
C ASP A 424 -14.32 -31.57 -7.74
N GLN A 425 -13.80 -31.61 -8.96
CA GLN A 425 -13.72 -32.84 -9.75
C GLN A 425 -12.25 -33.12 -10.10
N TYR A 426 -11.73 -34.14 -9.40
CA TYR A 426 -10.61 -35.02 -9.68
C TYR A 426 -9.71 -34.68 -10.88
N ASP A 427 -8.43 -34.41 -10.58
CA ASP A 427 -7.31 -35.17 -11.16
C ASP A 427 -6.14 -35.20 -10.15
N ASP A 428 -5.59 -36.39 -9.95
CA ASP A 428 -4.49 -36.71 -9.02
C ASP A 428 -3.20 -35.97 -9.41
N GLU A 429 -2.82 -34.92 -8.68
CA GLU A 429 -1.43 -34.43 -8.60
C GLU A 429 -1.03 -34.21 -7.14
N GLN A 430 0.17 -34.70 -6.80
CA GLN A 430 0.83 -34.63 -5.48
C GLN A 430 0.76 -33.24 -4.82
N PRO A 431 0.85 -33.13 -3.47
CA PRO A 431 0.71 -31.85 -2.78
C PRO A 431 1.86 -30.90 -3.15
N GLN A 432 1.64 -30.01 -4.11
CA GLN A 432 2.58 -28.95 -4.45
C GLN A 432 2.50 -27.85 -3.38
N SER A 433 3.64 -27.47 -2.82
CA SER A 433 3.78 -26.45 -1.76
C SER A 433 3.64 -25.00 -2.26
N GLY A 434 3.20 -24.78 -3.51
CA GLY A 434 3.10 -23.47 -4.17
C GLY A 434 1.67 -23.07 -4.53
N ILE A 435 1.48 -21.80 -4.89
CA ILE A 435 0.24 -21.25 -5.45
C ILE A 435 0.54 -20.86 -6.88
N VAL A 436 0.00 -21.60 -7.85
CA VAL A 436 0.18 -21.34 -9.28
C VAL A 436 -1.19 -21.15 -9.93
N THR A 437 -1.40 -20.04 -10.62
CA THR A 437 -2.69 -19.74 -11.24
C THR A 437 -2.71 -20.26 -12.68
N LYS A 438 -3.61 -21.23 -12.97
CA LYS A 438 -3.64 -21.98 -14.22
C LYS A 438 -4.42 -21.31 -15.36
N ARG A 439 -5.32 -20.33 -15.13
CA ARG A 439 -5.94 -19.40 -16.14
C ARG A 439 -6.61 -18.19 -15.44
N MET A 440 -6.84 -17.11 -16.20
CA MET A 440 -7.69 -15.99 -15.77
C MET A 440 -9.17 -16.38 -15.75
N ASP A 441 -9.57 -17.29 -16.65
CA ASP A 441 -10.93 -17.84 -16.73
C ASP A 441 -11.31 -18.62 -15.45
N ASP A 442 -10.32 -19.16 -14.72
CA ASP A 442 -10.51 -19.79 -13.41
C ASP A 442 -10.95 -18.77 -12.32
N TYR A 443 -10.97 -17.46 -12.65
CA TYR A 443 -11.46 -16.36 -11.81
C TYR A 443 -12.76 -15.74 -12.31
N VAL A 444 -13.31 -16.20 -13.44
CA VAL A 444 -14.73 -15.99 -13.72
C VAL A 444 -15.45 -16.97 -12.80
N ASP A 445 -15.80 -16.51 -11.61
CA ASP A 445 -16.65 -17.32 -10.72
C ASP A 445 -17.96 -17.62 -11.48
N ASP A 446 -18.07 -18.83 -12.01
CA ASP A 446 -19.31 -19.44 -12.45
C ASP A 446 -20.27 -19.42 -11.25
N ASP A 447 -21.20 -18.46 -11.22
CA ASP A 447 -22.53 -18.72 -11.77
C ASP A 447 -23.49 -17.56 -11.51
N PHE A 448 -24.07 -17.13 -12.62
CA PHE A 448 -25.26 -16.31 -12.72
C PHE A 448 -26.45 -17.24 -13.00
N GLU A 449 -26.69 -18.27 -12.19
CA GLU A 449 -27.94 -19.03 -12.22
C GLU A 449 -28.48 -19.35 -10.82
N GLU A 450 -29.67 -18.82 -10.53
CA GLU A 450 -30.52 -19.27 -9.43
C GLU A 450 -31.01 -20.70 -9.70
N GLN A 451 -30.52 -21.70 -8.96
CA GLN A 451 -31.21 -22.99 -8.87
C GLN A 451 -31.30 -23.49 -7.42
N HIS A 452 -32.54 -23.56 -6.93
CA HIS A 452 -32.96 -24.25 -5.70
C HIS A 452 -32.73 -25.75 -5.82
N HIS A 453 -32.30 -26.44 -4.74
CA HIS A 453 -32.81 -27.77 -4.30
C HIS A 453 -32.23 -28.23 -2.95
N PRO A 454 -32.89 -29.19 -2.24
CA PRO A 454 -32.97 -29.23 -0.77
C PRO A 454 -32.02 -30.21 -0.05
N ALA A 455 -31.94 -30.02 1.27
CA ALA A 455 -31.06 -30.69 2.23
C ALA A 455 -31.25 -32.21 2.36
N GLY A 456 -30.13 -32.94 2.41
CA GLY A 456 -30.04 -34.34 2.84
C GLY A 456 -28.98 -34.49 3.94
N GLY A 457 -29.39 -34.96 5.13
CA GLY A 457 -28.53 -35.12 6.31
C GLY A 457 -27.54 -36.27 6.20
N ARG A 458 -26.40 -36.17 6.92
CA ARG A 458 -25.41 -37.25 7.03
C ARG A 458 -25.05 -37.52 8.49
N GLN A 459 -25.06 -38.82 8.79
CA GLN A 459 -25.00 -39.48 10.10
C GLN A 459 -23.55 -39.57 10.62
N ILE A 460 -23.33 -39.27 11.91
CA ILE A 460 -22.03 -39.34 12.58
C ILE A 460 -21.80 -40.77 13.10
N ARG A 461 -20.66 -41.37 12.77
CA ARG A 461 -20.20 -42.67 13.29
C ARG A 461 -19.07 -42.42 14.29
N ALA A 462 -19.28 -42.80 15.56
CA ALA A 462 -18.30 -42.65 16.63
C ALA A 462 -17.13 -43.65 16.48
N VAL A 463 -15.90 -43.20 16.75
CA VAL A 463 -14.70 -44.04 16.87
C VAL A 463 -14.09 -43.81 18.24
N THR A 464 -13.88 -44.92 18.96
CA THR A 464 -13.37 -45.01 20.33
C THR A 464 -11.85 -44.83 20.39
N LEU A 465 -11.35 -44.02 21.32
CA LEU A 465 -9.91 -43.85 21.60
C LEU A 465 -9.41 -44.89 22.63
N PRO A 466 -8.24 -45.54 22.45
CA PRO A 466 -7.63 -46.37 23.48
C PRO A 466 -6.84 -45.54 24.50
N GLN A 467 -6.86 -45.97 25.76
CA GLN A 467 -6.15 -45.38 26.91
C GLN A 467 -4.62 -45.49 26.81
N ALA A 468 -3.93 -44.45 27.28
CA ALA A 468 -2.48 -44.36 27.37
C ALA A 468 -1.93 -45.08 28.62
N THR A 469 -0.92 -45.94 28.43
CA THR A 469 -0.06 -46.47 29.50
C THR A 469 1.17 -45.58 29.70
N GLN A 470 1.43 -45.19 30.95
CA GLN A 470 2.63 -44.47 31.38
C GLN A 470 3.90 -45.33 31.28
N GLY A 471 5.00 -44.76 30.80
CA GLY A 471 6.32 -45.40 30.85
C GLY A 471 7.47 -44.52 30.31
N SER A 472 8.34 -44.10 31.23
CA SER A 472 9.76 -43.72 31.11
C SER A 472 10.20 -42.55 30.21
N ASN A 473 10.89 -41.58 30.84
CA ASN A 473 11.59 -40.46 30.20
C ASN A 473 12.66 -40.93 29.21
N PRO A 474 12.74 -40.39 27.98
CA PRO A 474 13.88 -40.59 27.10
C PRO A 474 15.05 -39.67 27.49
N PRO A 475 16.30 -40.05 27.16
CA PRO A 475 17.50 -39.29 27.53
C PRO A 475 17.54 -37.94 26.80
N GLU A 476 18.11 -36.93 27.48
CA GLU A 476 18.35 -35.60 26.92
C GLU A 476 19.03 -35.70 25.55
N SER A 477 18.31 -35.24 24.54
CA SER A 477 18.85 -35.06 23.20
C SER A 477 19.79 -33.84 23.20
N PRO A 478 20.94 -33.89 22.51
CA PRO A 478 21.82 -32.75 22.40
C PRO A 478 21.05 -31.56 21.81
N VAL A 479 21.14 -30.40 22.45
CA VAL A 479 20.47 -29.16 22.04
C VAL A 479 20.98 -28.77 20.65
N THR A 480 20.26 -29.15 19.61
CA THR A 480 20.49 -28.65 18.26
C THR A 480 20.30 -27.13 18.28
N PRO A 481 21.20 -26.34 17.69
CA PRO A 481 20.98 -24.91 17.56
C PRO A 481 19.67 -24.68 16.81
N VAL A 482 18.66 -24.13 17.48
CA VAL A 482 17.40 -23.73 16.83
C VAL A 482 17.75 -22.70 15.77
N ALA A 483 17.47 -23.00 14.50
CA ALA A 483 17.76 -22.11 13.39
C ALA A 483 17.05 -20.76 13.59
N ALA A 484 17.78 -19.64 13.41
CA ALA A 484 17.22 -18.29 13.60
C ALA A 484 16.09 -17.95 12.61
N PHE A 485 16.00 -18.69 11.51
CA PHE A 485 15.04 -18.52 10.43
C PHE A 485 14.18 -19.79 10.33
N GLY A 486 12.87 -19.68 10.60
CA GLY A 486 11.92 -20.78 10.46
C GLY A 486 11.46 -20.99 9.01
N SER A 487 10.93 -22.17 8.70
CA SER A 487 10.29 -22.47 7.40
C SER A 487 9.14 -21.51 7.11
N GLU A 488 8.79 -21.27 5.84
CA GLU A 488 7.72 -20.35 5.42
C GLU A 488 7.97 -18.88 5.78
N MET A 489 9.21 -18.51 6.12
CA MET A 489 9.56 -17.13 6.46
C MET A 489 9.63 -16.24 5.22
N PHE A 490 10.18 -16.74 4.12
CA PHE A 490 10.40 -15.96 2.89
C PHE A 490 9.63 -16.54 1.71
N TRP A 491 8.70 -15.77 1.17
CA TRP A 491 7.94 -16.13 -0.02
C TRP A 491 8.25 -15.19 -1.17
N VAL A 492 8.35 -15.75 -2.38
CA VAL A 492 8.45 -14.96 -3.62
C VAL A 492 7.18 -15.14 -4.43
N VAL A 493 6.67 -14.05 -5.00
CA VAL A 493 5.52 -14.05 -5.90
C VAL A 493 5.91 -13.38 -7.20
N ASP A 494 5.79 -14.06 -8.33
CA ASP A 494 5.87 -13.45 -9.66
C ASP A 494 4.45 -13.30 -10.22
N GLN A 495 4.03 -12.08 -10.54
CA GLN A 495 2.76 -11.81 -11.21
C GLN A 495 3.03 -11.30 -12.63
N LEU A 496 2.57 -12.04 -13.64
CA LEU A 496 2.41 -11.62 -15.03
C LEU A 496 0.93 -11.32 -15.32
N PRO A 497 0.59 -10.69 -16.46
CA PRO A 497 -0.82 -10.49 -16.82
C PRO A 497 -1.58 -11.82 -16.88
N GLY A 498 -2.59 -11.96 -16.03
CA GLY A 498 -3.47 -13.15 -15.91
C GLY A 498 -2.81 -14.38 -15.28
N ARG A 499 -1.59 -14.27 -14.75
CA ARG A 499 -0.74 -15.39 -14.31
C ARG A 499 0.03 -15.03 -13.06
N LEU A 500 0.07 -15.92 -12.07
CA LEU A 500 0.83 -15.72 -10.84
C LEU A 500 1.38 -17.04 -10.33
N HIS A 501 2.64 -17.00 -9.86
CA HIS A 501 3.29 -18.08 -9.13
C HIS A 501 3.79 -17.54 -7.80
N ALA A 502 3.42 -18.18 -6.70
CA ALA A 502 3.98 -17.94 -5.37
C ALA A 502 4.51 -19.22 -4.73
N GLU A 503 5.68 -19.16 -4.10
CA GLU A 503 6.33 -20.31 -3.45
C GLU A 503 7.15 -19.86 -2.23
N ASP A 504 7.24 -20.74 -1.22
CA ASP A 504 8.24 -20.62 -0.15
C ASP A 504 9.64 -20.84 -0.71
N VAL A 505 10.52 -19.86 -0.54
CA VAL A 505 11.93 -19.91 -0.95
C VAL A 505 12.90 -19.82 0.22
N THR A 506 12.40 -20.05 1.44
CA THR A 506 13.14 -19.89 2.69
C THR A 506 14.48 -20.63 2.69
N GLU A 507 14.48 -21.92 2.36
CA GLU A 507 15.71 -22.72 2.35
C GLU A 507 16.75 -22.20 1.35
N LYS A 508 16.29 -21.75 0.17
CA LYS A 508 17.15 -21.18 -0.88
C LYS A 508 17.80 -19.89 -0.41
N ILE A 509 17.05 -19.02 0.27
CA ILE A 509 17.56 -17.74 0.80
C ILE A 509 18.49 -17.96 2.00
N ILE A 510 18.17 -18.88 2.91
CA ILE A 510 19.04 -19.23 4.05
C ILE A 510 20.38 -19.77 3.54
N SER A 511 20.35 -20.69 2.57
CA SER A 511 21.54 -21.30 1.97
C SER A 511 22.40 -20.26 1.24
N ALA A 512 21.78 -19.34 0.50
CA ALA A 512 22.50 -18.28 -0.20
C ALA A 512 23.01 -17.17 0.73
N GLY A 513 22.31 -16.91 1.84
CA GLY A 513 22.55 -15.81 2.77
C GLY A 513 22.09 -14.43 2.25
N TYR A 514 21.44 -14.37 1.08
CA TYR A 514 20.86 -13.17 0.49
C TYR A 514 19.84 -13.54 -0.60
N TRP A 515 19.01 -12.58 -1.02
CA TRP A 515 18.18 -12.65 -2.22
C TRP A 515 18.17 -11.29 -2.90
N ILE A 516 18.36 -11.24 -4.22
CA ILE A 516 18.42 -9.99 -4.97
C ILE A 516 17.57 -10.11 -6.23
N THR A 517 16.90 -9.03 -6.59
CA THR A 517 16.19 -8.91 -7.86
C THR A 517 16.31 -7.51 -8.45
N LYS A 518 16.19 -7.45 -9.79
CA LYS A 518 16.06 -6.24 -10.59
C LYS A 518 14.84 -6.29 -11.50
N GLY A 519 13.80 -7.03 -11.10
CA GLY A 519 12.57 -7.16 -11.89
C GLY A 519 12.61 -8.26 -12.95
N LEU A 520 13.44 -9.30 -12.78
CA LEU A 520 13.38 -10.49 -13.63
C LEU A 520 12.55 -11.59 -12.93
N PRO A 521 11.68 -12.32 -13.66
CA PRO A 521 10.92 -13.42 -13.07
C PRO A 521 11.87 -14.43 -12.42
N TYR A 522 11.57 -14.80 -11.17
CA TYR A 522 12.33 -15.76 -10.39
C TYR A 522 12.02 -17.19 -10.84
N PHE A 523 10.75 -17.49 -11.12
CA PHE A 523 10.32 -18.82 -11.52
C PHE A 523 10.54 -19.06 -13.01
N LYS A 524 11.13 -20.20 -13.37
CA LYS A 524 11.45 -20.55 -14.77
C LYS A 524 10.23 -20.54 -15.68
N GLU A 525 9.10 -21.06 -15.20
CA GLU A 525 7.82 -21.01 -15.93
C GLU A 525 7.41 -19.57 -16.26
N GLN A 526 7.57 -18.64 -15.33
CA GLN A 526 7.24 -17.23 -15.53
C GLN A 526 8.22 -16.56 -16.50
N GLN A 527 9.50 -16.95 -16.51
CA GLN A 527 10.46 -16.49 -17.53
C GLN A 527 10.04 -16.94 -18.93
N GLU A 528 9.67 -18.22 -19.06
CA GLU A 528 9.20 -18.81 -20.32
C GLU A 528 7.90 -18.15 -20.80
N LEU A 529 6.89 -18.02 -19.93
CA LEU A 529 5.62 -17.37 -20.24
C LEU A 529 5.77 -15.89 -20.57
N GLY A 530 6.65 -15.19 -19.86
CA GLY A 530 6.93 -13.77 -20.08
C GLY A 530 7.77 -13.49 -21.32
N HIS A 531 8.30 -14.51 -21.99
CA HIS A 531 9.31 -14.41 -23.06
C HIS A 531 10.57 -13.65 -22.62
N VAL A 532 10.96 -13.77 -21.35
CA VAL A 532 12.13 -13.07 -20.80
C VAL A 532 13.36 -13.94 -20.97
N ARG A 533 14.37 -13.40 -21.68
CA ARG A 533 15.68 -14.05 -21.79
C ARG A 533 16.58 -13.61 -20.63
N VAL A 534 16.67 -14.44 -19.60
CA VAL A 534 17.63 -14.22 -18.52
C VAL A 534 19.03 -14.53 -19.04
N THR A 535 19.81 -13.48 -19.30
CA THR A 535 21.25 -13.65 -19.53
C THR A 535 21.92 -13.78 -18.16
N ASN A 536 22.70 -14.86 -17.95
CA ASN A 536 23.44 -15.10 -16.70
C ASN A 536 24.65 -14.15 -16.57
N THR A 537 24.45 -12.86 -16.77
CA THR A 537 25.45 -11.81 -16.57
C THR A 537 25.36 -11.26 -15.15
N THR A 538 25.49 -12.15 -14.16
CA THR A 538 25.84 -11.69 -12.81
C THR A 538 27.19 -10.98 -12.91
N ALA A 539 27.23 -9.68 -12.60
CA ALA A 539 28.47 -8.93 -12.60
C ALA A 539 29.54 -9.68 -11.77
N PRO A 540 30.77 -9.87 -12.29
CA PRO A 540 31.81 -10.57 -11.55
C PRO A 540 31.99 -9.98 -10.15
N GLY A 541 31.97 -10.83 -9.12
CA GLY A 541 32.15 -10.37 -7.73
C GLY A 541 30.90 -9.83 -7.03
N LEU A 542 29.72 -9.82 -7.67
CA LEU A 542 28.50 -9.27 -7.05
C LEU A 542 28.11 -10.01 -5.77
N LYS A 543 28.18 -11.34 -5.80
CA LYS A 543 27.89 -12.20 -4.65
C LYS A 543 28.85 -11.89 -3.50
N GLU A 544 30.15 -11.82 -3.78
CA GLU A 544 31.18 -11.52 -2.80
C GLU A 544 30.99 -10.12 -2.21
N LYS A 545 30.69 -9.12 -3.03
CA LYS A 545 30.36 -7.76 -2.58
C LYS A 545 29.18 -7.76 -1.62
N ILE A 546 28.09 -8.46 -1.94
CA ILE A 546 26.91 -8.52 -1.07
C ILE A 546 27.23 -9.26 0.24
N LEU A 547 27.88 -10.42 0.16
CA LEU A 547 28.11 -11.27 1.32
C LEU A 547 29.14 -10.69 2.29
N HIS A 548 30.18 -10.02 1.80
CA HIS A 548 31.27 -9.49 2.64
C HIS A 548 31.11 -8.02 3.01
N ASN A 549 30.57 -7.16 2.12
CA ASN A 549 30.60 -5.72 2.34
C ASN A 549 29.32 -5.16 2.97
N ILE A 550 28.25 -5.94 3.07
CA ILE A 550 26.98 -5.46 3.66
C ILE A 550 26.82 -6.10 5.04
N THR A 551 27.11 -5.30 6.08
CA THR A 551 27.06 -5.74 7.48
C THR A 551 26.06 -4.98 8.34
N ASP A 552 25.49 -3.90 7.81
CA ASP A 552 24.51 -3.04 8.47
C ASP A 552 23.62 -2.32 7.44
N LEU A 553 22.68 -1.51 7.92
CA LEU A 553 21.76 -0.74 7.09
C LEU A 553 22.47 0.37 6.29
N GLU A 554 23.56 0.94 6.78
CA GLU A 554 24.29 2.00 6.09
C GLU A 554 25.00 1.47 4.84
N MET A 555 25.67 0.33 4.98
CA MET A 555 26.31 -0.38 3.87
C MET A 555 25.28 -0.88 2.86
N LEU A 556 24.13 -1.37 3.32
CA LEU A 556 23.01 -1.74 2.45
C LEU A 556 22.50 -0.53 1.67
N ALA A 557 22.24 0.59 2.34
CA ALA A 557 21.78 1.83 1.69
C ALA A 557 22.79 2.33 0.66
N LYS A 558 24.09 2.30 0.98
CA LYS A 558 25.16 2.64 0.04
C LYS A 558 25.16 1.72 -1.19
N PHE A 559 25.03 0.41 -0.98
CA PHE A 559 24.95 -0.56 -2.07
C PHE A 559 23.76 -0.30 -2.99
N ILE A 560 22.56 -0.09 -2.43
CA ILE A 560 21.34 0.21 -3.20
C ILE A 560 21.51 1.49 -4.01
N ARG A 561 22.00 2.58 -3.40
CA ARG A 561 22.23 3.86 -4.10
C ARG A 561 23.24 3.75 -5.23
N GLN A 562 24.31 2.95 -5.05
CA GLN A 562 25.32 2.72 -6.08
C GLN A 562 24.86 1.78 -7.19
N SER A 563 23.90 0.91 -6.89
CA SER A 563 23.36 -0.08 -7.83
C SER A 563 22.13 0.44 -8.59
N GLY A 564 21.54 1.55 -8.13
CA GLY A 564 20.42 2.22 -8.76
C GLY A 564 20.77 2.73 -10.15
N TYR A 565 19.85 2.55 -11.10
CA TYR A 565 20.03 3.00 -12.47
C TYR A 565 19.60 4.46 -12.63
N ARG A 566 20.47 5.26 -13.27
CA ARG A 566 20.22 6.66 -13.61
C ARG A 566 19.94 6.79 -15.10
N GLY A 567 18.67 6.77 -15.49
CA GLY A 567 18.25 6.82 -16.89
C GLY A 567 18.54 8.15 -17.60
N ASP A 568 18.86 9.22 -16.88
CA ASP A 568 19.34 10.47 -17.47
C ASP A 568 20.73 10.34 -18.11
N LEU A 569 21.55 9.39 -17.65
CA LEU A 569 22.89 9.13 -18.22
C LEU A 569 22.85 8.54 -19.64
N ASP A 570 21.71 7.99 -20.03
CA ASP A 570 21.51 7.40 -21.36
C ASP A 570 21.08 8.44 -22.41
N ARG A 571 20.83 9.70 -21.99
CA ARG A 571 20.44 10.79 -22.88
C ARG A 571 21.67 11.49 -23.45
N GLU A 572 21.57 12.01 -24.67
CA GLU A 572 22.64 12.80 -25.30
C GLU A 572 23.03 14.04 -24.47
N GLN A 573 22.08 14.59 -23.72
CA GLN A 573 22.31 15.65 -22.73
C GLN A 573 21.73 15.21 -21.37
N PRO A 574 22.52 14.58 -20.49
CA PRO A 574 22.07 14.22 -19.16
C PRO A 574 21.67 15.49 -18.39
N ALA A 575 20.56 15.42 -17.65
CA ALA A 575 19.98 16.56 -16.93
C ALA A 575 20.81 17.02 -15.71
N ALA A 576 21.97 16.41 -15.46
CA ALA A 576 22.86 16.78 -14.36
C ALA A 576 24.33 16.56 -14.73
N TYR A 577 25.03 17.67 -14.94
CA TYR A 577 26.29 17.97 -14.27
C TYR A 577 26.18 19.35 -13.61
#